data_AF-A0AAV2AF58-F1
#
_entry.id   AF-A0AAV2AF58-F1
#
_cell.length_a   1.000
_cell.length_b   1.000
_cell.length_c   1.000
_cell.angle_alpha   90.00
_cell.angle_beta   90.00
_cell.angle_gamma   90.00
#
_symmetry.space_group_name_H-M   'P 1'
#
loop_
_entity.id
_entity.type
_entity.pdbx_description
1 polymer ?
#
loop_
_entity_poly.entity_id
_entity_poly.type
_entity_poly.pdbx_seq_one_letter_code
_entity_poly.pdbx_strand_id
1 'polypeptide(L)'
;MEQGFSFFWWIENYSYFAKYQDEPLYSPNFTPEGLNETSWCLLFNSREFDISVMRSSDDAGPESVLLKVEISVMKMDGSILSSEECENTFRKGDEWGYFYSLLELQALAGINTDWLRGDTLGVRCRMWRSGESVRMVSRCTARTRIGIEKISFLHRVENFSSLKLGEKRILWIPSPSDAGCVFTSTLCLAKNFRNEEAISLKMSYSFHNYKLCTQKPSLINVSGNIREVLESDDRLSYFLVPPNLTRQFLFDNRKEYLPNDELSLLCECTFYTGVNHGKIEEILHDLPLAVFEQRYSIPHSKNDRKAAEKLSSLPSASEDTKLNYSGQRPTDVNLKENTISISKNAASISLYGIYNQVTNKDLHQKKFNAAEKLFACPNVQDDLKALYNDQLLTDIVFKTATKTFSAHKNVLCARSSVFRAMLADDMKEKNIDCIKVEDLGNETVQRLLLFLYSDSLEELQWESAVQLYYAADKYAIEKLKFLCSSFLVEDLSTSTASELLLLADTHNDTELKQVVEDFILQHEREVFDSDEWEKLSETNPHLVVKTMKLKYKKEKGGK
;
A
#
# COMPACT_ATOMS: atom_id res chain seq x y z
N MET A 1 -19.97 -37.63 -15.29
CA MET A 1 -18.65 -36.95 -15.34
C MET A 1 -18.90 -35.49 -15.57
N GLU A 2 -18.99 -34.74 -14.49
CA GLU A 2 -19.09 -33.29 -14.56
C GLU A 2 -17.72 -32.67 -14.88
N GLN A 3 -17.77 -31.50 -15.51
CA GLN A 3 -16.60 -30.73 -15.89
C GLN A 3 -16.12 -29.94 -14.68
N GLY A 4 -14.90 -30.22 -14.21
CA GLY A 4 -14.23 -29.43 -13.20
C GLY A 4 -13.42 -28.30 -13.82
N PHE A 5 -13.31 -27.18 -13.11
CA PHE A 5 -12.54 -26.00 -13.53
C PHE A 5 -11.34 -25.77 -12.64
N SER A 6 -10.17 -25.47 -13.23
CA SER A 6 -8.96 -25.10 -12.48
C SER A 6 -8.54 -23.67 -12.79
N PHE A 7 -8.49 -22.82 -11.78
CA PHE A 7 -7.90 -21.49 -11.84
C PHE A 7 -6.50 -21.50 -11.22
N PHE A 8 -5.53 -20.91 -11.91
CA PHE A 8 -4.15 -20.74 -11.45
C PHE A 8 -3.88 -19.25 -11.36
N TRP A 9 -3.44 -18.78 -10.19
CA TRP A 9 -3.14 -17.38 -9.95
C TRP A 9 -1.70 -17.24 -9.47
N TRP A 10 -0.90 -16.51 -10.24
CA TRP A 10 0.49 -16.21 -9.92
C TRP A 10 0.62 -14.75 -9.49
N ILE A 11 1.12 -14.51 -8.29
CA ILE A 11 1.32 -13.18 -7.72
C ILE A 11 2.82 -12.92 -7.66
N GLU A 12 3.34 -12.09 -8.57
CA GLU A 12 4.75 -11.69 -8.58
C GLU A 12 5.00 -10.54 -7.61
N ASN A 13 6.18 -10.53 -6.97
CA ASN A 13 6.57 -9.57 -5.95
C ASN A 13 5.63 -9.57 -4.73
N TYR A 14 5.07 -10.74 -4.39
CA TYR A 14 4.02 -10.84 -3.37
C TYR A 14 4.53 -10.43 -1.97
N SER A 15 5.81 -10.66 -1.67
CA SER A 15 6.38 -10.30 -0.35
C SER A 15 6.28 -8.80 -0.07
N TYR A 16 6.39 -7.95 -1.10
CA TYR A 16 6.28 -6.50 -0.96
C TYR A 16 4.83 -6.04 -0.69
N PHE A 17 3.84 -6.84 -1.10
CA PHE A 17 2.45 -6.60 -0.75
C PHE A 17 2.12 -7.14 0.65
N ALA A 18 2.57 -8.36 0.97
CA ALA A 18 2.29 -9.02 2.25
C ALA A 18 2.82 -8.26 3.48
N LYS A 19 3.78 -7.34 3.29
CA LYS A 19 4.30 -6.46 4.35
C LYS A 19 3.32 -5.39 4.81
N TYR A 20 2.36 -4.98 3.97
CA TYR A 20 1.41 -3.91 4.29
C TYR A 20 0.02 -4.51 4.44
N GLN A 21 -0.45 -4.57 5.68
CA GLN A 21 -1.68 -5.25 6.07
C GLN A 21 -2.95 -4.40 5.83
N ASP A 22 -2.91 -3.49 4.86
CA ASP A 22 -3.88 -2.40 4.76
C ASP A 22 -5.07 -2.73 3.84
N GLU A 23 -4.88 -3.55 2.80
CA GLU A 23 -5.95 -3.89 1.83
C GLU A 23 -5.76 -5.32 1.28
N PRO A 24 -6.86 -6.03 0.93
CA PRO A 24 -6.78 -7.36 0.29
C PRO A 24 -6.42 -7.28 -1.20
N LEU A 25 -5.72 -8.30 -1.71
CA LEU A 25 -5.39 -8.42 -3.13
C LEU A 25 -6.41 -9.31 -3.85
N TYR A 26 -6.92 -8.83 -4.98
CA TYR A 26 -7.88 -9.57 -5.79
C TYR A 26 -7.23 -10.17 -7.04
N SER A 27 -7.59 -11.40 -7.38
CA SER A 27 -7.29 -11.96 -8.69
C SER A 27 -8.18 -11.32 -9.76
N PRO A 28 -7.79 -11.37 -11.04
CA PRO A 28 -8.73 -11.12 -12.14
C PRO A 28 -9.97 -12.01 -12.01
N ASN A 29 -11.13 -11.46 -12.40
CA ASN A 29 -12.38 -12.22 -12.42
C ASN A 29 -12.31 -13.35 -13.45
N PHE A 30 -12.85 -14.51 -13.12
CA PHE A 30 -12.93 -15.67 -14.00
C PHE A 30 -14.31 -16.32 -13.97
N THR A 31 -14.68 -16.97 -15.07
CA THR A 31 -15.99 -17.61 -15.27
C THR A 31 -15.77 -19.09 -15.59
N PRO A 32 -15.98 -20.01 -14.63
CA PRO A 32 -15.82 -21.43 -14.85
C PRO A 32 -16.83 -21.97 -15.86
N GLU A 33 -16.32 -22.59 -16.92
CA GLU A 33 -17.14 -23.32 -17.87
C GLU A 33 -17.86 -24.48 -17.16
N GLY A 34 -19.17 -24.63 -17.38
CA GLY A 34 -19.99 -25.63 -16.69
C GLY A 34 -20.63 -25.18 -15.37
N LEU A 35 -20.32 -23.98 -14.86
CA LEU A 35 -20.94 -23.40 -13.65
C LEU A 35 -21.97 -22.31 -13.95
N ASN A 36 -22.82 -22.48 -14.98
CA ASN A 36 -24.00 -21.65 -15.25
C ASN A 36 -23.74 -20.12 -15.25
N GLU A 37 -22.75 -19.63 -16.00
CA GLU A 37 -22.49 -18.18 -16.14
C GLU A 37 -22.16 -17.43 -14.83
N THR A 38 -21.63 -18.15 -13.83
CA THR A 38 -21.16 -17.55 -12.57
C THR A 38 -19.77 -16.91 -12.69
N SER A 39 -19.54 -15.78 -12.02
CA SER A 39 -18.27 -15.04 -12.06
C SER A 39 -17.63 -15.00 -10.68
N TRP A 40 -16.32 -15.23 -10.62
CA TRP A 40 -15.58 -15.46 -9.38
C TRP A 40 -14.25 -14.73 -9.37
N CYS A 41 -13.71 -14.50 -8.18
CA CYS A 41 -12.32 -14.09 -7.99
C CYS A 41 -11.75 -14.71 -6.72
N LEU A 42 -10.41 -14.77 -6.65
CA LEU A 42 -9.70 -15.08 -5.43
C LEU A 42 -9.31 -13.79 -4.71
N LEU A 43 -9.36 -13.81 -3.39
CA LEU A 43 -8.88 -12.76 -2.52
C LEU A 43 -7.70 -13.31 -1.73
N PHE A 44 -6.58 -12.59 -1.69
CA PHE A 44 -5.48 -12.86 -0.78
C PHE A 44 -5.46 -11.76 0.29
N ASN A 45 -5.70 -12.15 1.54
CA ASN A 45 -5.67 -11.24 2.69
C ASN A 45 -4.28 -11.29 3.34
N SER A 46 -3.54 -10.19 3.28
CA SER A 46 -2.21 -10.11 3.87
C SER A 46 -2.23 -10.03 5.41
N ARG A 47 -3.31 -9.51 6.01
CA ARG A 47 -3.45 -9.34 7.47
C ARG A 47 -3.66 -10.69 8.16
N GLU A 48 -4.64 -11.45 7.69
CA GLU A 48 -4.98 -12.78 8.22
C GLU A 48 -4.16 -13.91 7.56
N PHE A 49 -3.42 -13.56 6.50
CA PHE A 49 -2.64 -14.48 5.69
C PHE A 49 -3.48 -15.67 5.22
N ASP A 50 -4.57 -15.37 4.51
CA ASP A 50 -5.52 -16.35 3.98
C ASP A 50 -5.86 -16.10 2.50
N ILE A 51 -6.48 -17.10 1.87
CA ILE A 51 -7.05 -17.00 0.53
C ILE A 51 -8.53 -17.32 0.57
N SER A 52 -9.37 -16.41 0.07
CA SER A 52 -10.81 -16.59 -0.02
C SER A 52 -11.29 -16.70 -1.47
N VAL A 53 -12.34 -17.49 -1.70
CA VAL A 53 -13.01 -17.61 -3.00
C VAL A 53 -14.32 -16.83 -2.94
N MET A 54 -14.47 -15.84 -3.81
CA MET A 54 -15.64 -14.94 -3.81
C MET A 54 -16.42 -15.04 -5.11
N ARG A 55 -17.74 -14.98 -4.99
CA ARG A 55 -18.67 -14.94 -6.12
C ARG A 55 -19.15 -13.51 -6.34
N SER A 56 -19.17 -13.06 -7.60
CA SER A 56 -19.65 -11.73 -7.97
C SER A 56 -21.15 -11.58 -7.68
N SER A 57 -21.56 -10.40 -7.24
CA SER A 57 -22.98 -10.02 -7.10
C SER A 57 -23.69 -9.84 -8.45
N ASP A 58 -22.94 -9.63 -9.53
CA ASP A 58 -23.48 -9.16 -10.81
C ASP A 58 -23.51 -10.27 -11.87
N ASP A 59 -23.21 -11.52 -11.50
CA ASP A 59 -23.17 -12.64 -12.45
C ASP A 59 -24.57 -13.08 -12.92
N ALA A 60 -24.65 -13.77 -14.06
CA ALA A 60 -25.92 -14.21 -14.65
C ALA A 60 -26.40 -15.58 -14.10
N GLY A 61 -25.66 -16.14 -13.15
CA GLY A 61 -25.91 -17.48 -12.62
C GLY A 61 -27.05 -17.55 -11.60
N PRO A 62 -27.38 -18.77 -11.13
CA PRO A 62 -28.47 -19.00 -10.19
C PRO A 62 -28.19 -18.39 -8.81
N GLU A 63 -29.22 -18.10 -8.01
CA GLU A 63 -29.07 -17.45 -6.69
C GLU A 63 -28.09 -18.15 -5.75
N SER A 64 -27.98 -19.48 -5.81
CA SER A 64 -27.01 -20.26 -5.05
C SER A 64 -26.49 -21.47 -5.81
N VAL A 65 -25.23 -21.85 -5.58
CA VAL A 65 -24.62 -23.05 -6.16
C VAL A 65 -23.88 -23.84 -5.07
N LEU A 66 -24.15 -25.15 -4.97
CA LEU A 66 -23.40 -26.07 -4.11
C LEU A 66 -22.17 -26.58 -4.88
N LEU A 67 -20.98 -26.27 -4.37
CA LEU A 67 -19.71 -26.62 -5.01
C LEU A 67 -18.74 -27.23 -4.01
N LYS A 68 -17.91 -28.13 -4.52
CA LYS A 68 -16.64 -28.50 -3.90
C LYS A 68 -15.55 -27.60 -4.44
N VAL A 69 -14.78 -27.02 -3.53
CA VAL A 69 -13.70 -26.09 -3.84
C VAL A 69 -12.45 -26.56 -3.12
N GLU A 70 -11.36 -26.67 -3.87
CA GLU A 70 -10.04 -26.94 -3.32
C GLU A 70 -9.11 -25.77 -3.62
N ILE A 71 -8.47 -25.25 -2.59
CA ILE A 71 -7.42 -24.23 -2.70
C ILE A 71 -6.10 -24.90 -2.40
N SER A 72 -5.10 -24.69 -3.26
CA SER A 72 -3.73 -25.21 -3.07
C SER A 72 -2.70 -24.10 -3.26
N VAL A 73 -1.67 -24.06 -2.41
CA VAL A 73 -0.48 -23.22 -2.63
C VAL A 73 0.56 -24.03 -3.38
N MET A 74 1.19 -23.42 -4.38
CA MET A 74 2.12 -24.07 -5.30
C MET A 74 3.45 -23.35 -5.36
N LYS A 75 4.51 -24.11 -5.62
CA LYS A 75 5.80 -23.57 -6.07
C LYS A 75 5.77 -23.25 -7.56
N MET A 76 6.78 -22.51 -8.02
CA MET A 76 6.97 -22.17 -9.45
C MET A 76 7.15 -23.39 -10.36
N ASP A 77 7.61 -24.53 -9.83
CA ASP A 77 7.71 -25.80 -10.57
C ASP A 77 6.37 -26.56 -10.67
N GLY A 78 5.29 -26.01 -10.09
CA GLY A 78 3.96 -26.60 -10.06
C GLY A 78 3.74 -27.61 -8.92
N SER A 79 4.74 -27.88 -8.08
CA SER A 79 4.56 -28.75 -6.91
C SER A 79 3.66 -28.08 -5.86
N ILE A 80 2.75 -28.87 -5.28
CA ILE A 80 1.80 -28.42 -4.26
C ILE A 80 2.49 -28.45 -2.90
N LEU A 81 2.41 -27.33 -2.16
CA LEU A 81 2.92 -27.20 -0.80
C LEU A 81 1.87 -27.61 0.23
N SER A 82 0.66 -27.12 0.02
CA SER A 82 -0.47 -27.35 0.90
C SER A 82 -1.76 -27.25 0.10
N SER A 83 -2.81 -27.91 0.57
CA SER A 83 -4.11 -27.87 -0.07
C SER A 83 -5.20 -28.19 0.94
N GLU A 84 -6.36 -27.56 0.78
CA GLU A 84 -7.56 -27.85 1.56
C GLU A 84 -8.77 -27.86 0.63
N GLU A 85 -9.66 -28.83 0.84
CA GLU A 85 -10.90 -29.00 0.10
C GLU A 85 -12.08 -28.76 1.05
N CYS A 86 -13.07 -28.02 0.57
CA CYS A 86 -14.34 -27.83 1.24
C CYS A 86 -15.51 -28.08 0.29
N GLU A 87 -16.67 -28.36 0.87
CA GLU A 87 -17.94 -28.33 0.17
C GLU A 87 -18.80 -27.23 0.76
N ASN A 88 -19.22 -26.27 -0.05
CA ASN A 88 -19.96 -25.10 0.43
C ASN A 88 -21.03 -24.65 -0.58
N THR A 89 -22.08 -24.01 -0.06
CA THR A 89 -23.12 -23.37 -0.87
C THR A 89 -22.81 -21.89 -1.00
N PHE A 90 -22.53 -21.44 -2.21
CA PHE A 90 -22.18 -20.05 -2.51
C PHE A 90 -23.38 -19.30 -3.06
N ARG A 91 -23.82 -18.23 -2.38
CA ARG A 91 -24.89 -17.37 -2.89
C ARG A 91 -24.33 -16.23 -3.73
N LYS A 92 -25.16 -15.71 -4.62
CA LYS A 92 -24.82 -14.55 -5.43
C LYS A 92 -24.61 -13.33 -4.54
N GLY A 93 -23.44 -12.68 -4.66
CA GLY A 93 -23.07 -11.53 -3.83
C GLY A 93 -22.68 -11.86 -2.39
N ASP A 94 -22.49 -13.14 -2.02
CA ASP A 94 -21.84 -13.47 -0.75
C ASP A 94 -20.37 -13.01 -0.82
N GLU A 95 -20.05 -11.94 -0.12
CA GLU A 95 -18.70 -11.37 -0.02
C GLU A 95 -17.73 -12.31 0.74
N TRP A 96 -18.26 -13.19 1.58
CA TRP A 96 -17.50 -14.11 2.43
C TRP A 96 -17.80 -15.55 2.03
N GLY A 97 -17.06 -16.06 1.05
CA GLY A 97 -17.11 -17.48 0.67
C GLY A 97 -16.32 -18.37 1.62
N TYR A 98 -15.67 -19.40 1.07
CA TYR A 98 -14.72 -20.25 1.80
C TYR A 98 -13.34 -19.57 1.86
N PHE A 99 -12.66 -19.67 3.01
CA PHE A 99 -11.31 -19.17 3.22
C PHE A 99 -10.34 -20.31 3.58
N TYR A 100 -9.11 -20.21 3.11
CA TYR A 100 -8.02 -21.13 3.39
C TYR A 100 -6.88 -20.39 4.10
N SER A 101 -6.63 -20.74 5.36
CA SER A 101 -5.58 -20.13 6.17
C SER A 101 -4.19 -20.60 5.71
N LEU A 102 -3.26 -19.65 5.56
CA LEU A 102 -1.87 -19.92 5.20
C LEU A 102 -0.92 -19.70 6.39
N LEU A 103 -1.42 -19.50 7.60
CA LEU A 103 -0.61 -19.17 8.78
C LEU A 103 0.47 -20.22 9.09
N GLU A 104 0.18 -21.51 8.89
CA GLU A 104 1.17 -22.58 9.05
C GLU A 104 2.32 -22.46 8.04
N LEU A 105 2.02 -22.06 6.79
CA LEU A 105 3.04 -21.80 5.76
C LEU A 105 3.82 -20.52 6.06
N GLN A 106 3.20 -19.50 6.64
CA GLN A 106 3.89 -18.28 7.10
C GLN A 106 4.92 -18.58 8.19
N ALA A 107 4.57 -19.44 9.16
CA ALA A 107 5.47 -19.87 10.21
C ALA A 107 6.69 -20.63 9.65
N LEU A 108 6.49 -21.43 8.59
CA LEU A 108 7.57 -22.09 7.85
C LEU A 108 8.39 -21.10 7.00
N ALA A 109 7.75 -20.06 6.47
CA ALA A 109 8.38 -19.00 5.68
C ALA A 109 9.37 -18.15 6.48
N GLY A 110 9.02 -17.84 7.74
CA GLY A 110 9.89 -17.11 8.66
C GLY A 110 11.20 -17.83 8.99
N ILE A 111 11.31 -19.12 8.66
CA ILE A 111 12.49 -19.96 8.93
C ILE A 111 13.35 -20.16 7.67
N ASN A 112 12.80 -19.97 6.47
CA ASN A 112 13.53 -20.22 5.23
C ASN A 112 12.95 -19.39 4.08
N THR A 113 13.73 -18.50 3.46
CA THR A 113 13.33 -17.72 2.28
C THR A 113 13.54 -18.46 0.95
N ASP A 114 14.09 -19.68 0.98
CA ASP A 114 14.51 -20.41 -0.23
C ASP A 114 13.38 -21.11 -1.00
N TRP A 115 12.16 -21.22 -0.46
CA TRP A 115 11.08 -22.00 -1.07
C TRP A 115 10.29 -21.25 -2.15
N LEU A 116 10.40 -19.93 -2.21
CA LEU A 116 9.84 -19.08 -3.27
C LEU A 116 10.99 -18.48 -4.09
N ARG A 117 11.62 -19.30 -4.93
CA ARG A 117 12.58 -18.78 -5.93
C ARG A 117 11.90 -17.71 -6.79
N GLY A 118 12.28 -16.46 -6.60
CA GLY A 118 11.78 -15.32 -7.38
C GLY A 118 10.56 -14.57 -6.84
N ASP A 119 10.24 -14.70 -5.55
CA ASP A 119 9.20 -13.88 -4.87
C ASP A 119 7.83 -13.92 -5.58
N THR A 120 7.38 -15.13 -5.95
CA THR A 120 6.12 -15.35 -6.67
C THR A 120 5.26 -16.38 -5.94
N LEU A 121 4.09 -15.96 -5.45
CA LEU A 121 3.12 -16.84 -4.81
C LEU A 121 2.22 -17.49 -5.86
N GLY A 122 2.20 -18.82 -5.92
CA GLY A 122 1.32 -19.59 -6.78
C GLY A 122 0.11 -20.12 -6.01
N VAL A 123 -1.09 -19.83 -6.49
CA VAL A 123 -2.36 -20.30 -5.93
C VAL A 123 -3.12 -21.07 -6.99
N ARG A 124 -3.69 -22.21 -6.63
CA ARG A 124 -4.63 -22.97 -7.47
C ARG A 124 -5.97 -23.06 -6.76
N CYS A 125 -7.03 -22.74 -7.49
CA CYS A 125 -8.40 -23.02 -7.07
C CYS A 125 -9.01 -24.03 -8.04
N ARG A 126 -9.47 -25.17 -7.53
CA ARG A 126 -10.25 -26.16 -8.29
C ARG A 126 -11.70 -26.10 -7.83
N MET A 127 -12.63 -26.08 -8.77
CA MET A 127 -14.07 -25.98 -8.50
C MET A 127 -14.83 -27.04 -9.29
N TRP A 128 -15.73 -27.76 -8.62
CA TRP A 128 -16.61 -28.74 -9.24
C TRP A 128 -17.91 -28.91 -8.43
N ARG A 129 -18.93 -29.50 -9.04
CA ARG A 129 -20.20 -29.78 -8.37
C ARG A 129 -20.10 -31.05 -7.52
N SER A 130 -20.86 -31.09 -6.43
CA SER A 130 -20.81 -32.22 -5.51
C SER A 130 -21.61 -33.42 -6.04
N GLY A 131 -21.02 -34.63 -6.00
CA GLY A 131 -21.75 -35.89 -6.20
C GLY A 131 -21.18 -36.90 -7.20
N GLU A 132 -20.17 -36.58 -8.03
CA GLU A 132 -19.65 -37.51 -9.05
C GLU A 132 -18.13 -37.43 -9.29
N SER A 133 -17.59 -38.39 -10.05
CA SER A 133 -16.20 -38.37 -10.53
C SER A 133 -15.96 -37.23 -11.52
N VAL A 134 -14.97 -36.40 -11.22
CA VAL A 134 -14.68 -35.15 -11.92
C VAL A 134 -13.59 -35.36 -12.95
N ARG A 135 -13.82 -34.91 -14.19
CA ARG A 135 -12.75 -34.67 -15.15
C ARG A 135 -12.49 -33.17 -15.16
N MET A 136 -11.27 -32.72 -14.87
CA MET A 136 -10.93 -31.29 -15.01
C MET A 136 -10.82 -30.99 -16.51
N VAL A 137 -11.73 -30.16 -17.03
CA VAL A 137 -11.90 -29.97 -18.48
C VAL A 137 -11.42 -28.59 -18.93
N SER A 138 -11.55 -27.58 -18.08
CA SER A 138 -11.19 -26.20 -18.42
C SER A 138 -10.23 -25.62 -17.38
N ARG A 139 -9.21 -24.90 -17.87
CA ARG A 139 -8.16 -24.29 -17.05
C ARG A 139 -7.96 -22.84 -17.42
N CYS A 140 -7.82 -21.98 -16.41
CA CYS A 140 -7.53 -20.56 -16.57
C CYS A 140 -6.30 -20.19 -15.75
N THR A 141 -5.37 -19.46 -16.35
CA THR A 141 -4.16 -18.95 -15.69
C THR A 141 -4.18 -17.44 -15.69
N ALA A 142 -4.07 -16.85 -14.50
CA ALA A 142 -4.00 -15.42 -14.26
C ALA A 142 -2.67 -15.05 -13.60
N ARG A 143 -2.22 -13.82 -13.89
CA ARG A 143 -1.03 -13.24 -13.27
C ARG A 143 -1.33 -11.85 -12.76
N THR A 144 -0.92 -11.60 -11.52
CA THR A 144 -0.93 -10.30 -10.88
C THR A 144 0.52 -9.92 -10.56
N ARG A 145 0.95 -8.70 -10.91
CA ARG A 145 2.29 -8.21 -10.62
C ARG A 145 2.22 -7.01 -9.72
N ILE A 146 2.81 -7.14 -8.54
CA ILE A 146 2.98 -6.03 -7.61
C ILE A 146 4.08 -5.11 -8.14
N GLY A 147 3.73 -3.83 -8.25
CA GLY A 147 4.61 -2.78 -8.71
C GLY A 147 5.62 -2.41 -7.65
N ILE A 148 6.89 -2.39 -8.04
CA ILE A 148 7.98 -1.94 -7.18
C ILE A 148 8.87 -0.95 -7.91
N GLU A 149 9.42 -0.01 -7.15
CA GLU A 149 10.43 0.94 -7.60
C GLU A 149 11.65 0.85 -6.70
N LYS A 150 12.81 0.56 -7.27
CA LYS A 150 14.08 0.46 -6.53
C LYS A 150 14.92 1.68 -6.80
N ILE A 151 15.38 2.32 -5.73
CA ILE A 151 16.12 3.57 -5.79
C ILE A 151 17.38 3.43 -4.94
N SER A 152 18.52 3.67 -5.57
CA SER A 152 19.82 3.70 -4.90
C SER A 152 20.40 5.11 -5.03
N PHE A 153 20.76 5.71 -3.90
CA PHE A 153 21.28 7.08 -3.88
C PHE A 153 22.32 7.25 -2.77
N LEU A 154 23.14 8.30 -2.90
CA LEU A 154 24.18 8.64 -1.93
C LEU A 154 23.74 9.86 -1.12
N HIS A 155 23.53 9.69 0.18
CA HIS A 155 23.27 10.79 1.10
C HIS A 155 24.60 11.29 1.67
N ARG A 156 25.01 12.50 1.27
CA ARG A 156 26.22 13.16 1.77
C ARG A 156 25.88 14.25 2.77
N VAL A 157 26.61 14.29 3.87
CA VAL A 157 26.48 15.33 4.90
C VAL A 157 27.85 15.96 5.15
N GLU A 158 28.03 17.15 4.60
CA GLU A 158 29.20 18.00 4.84
C GLU A 158 29.18 18.60 6.24
N ASN A 159 30.37 18.92 6.77
CA ASN A 159 30.56 19.49 8.10
C ASN A 159 29.88 18.64 9.20
N PHE A 160 29.93 17.32 9.07
CA PHE A 160 29.25 16.38 9.95
C PHE A 160 29.65 16.57 11.42
N SER A 161 30.91 16.92 11.70
CA SER A 161 31.37 17.14 13.07
C SER A 161 30.64 18.28 13.76
N SER A 162 30.06 19.22 13.01
CA SER A 162 29.30 20.36 13.54
C SER A 162 27.79 20.11 13.66
N LEU A 163 27.29 18.99 13.13
CA LEU A 163 25.86 18.67 13.12
C LEU A 163 25.31 18.57 14.55
N LYS A 164 24.21 19.27 14.83
CA LYS A 164 23.55 19.26 16.15
C LYS A 164 22.48 18.16 16.22
N LEU A 165 22.15 17.74 17.44
CA LEU A 165 21.04 16.82 17.70
C LEU A 165 19.74 17.38 17.12
N GLY A 166 18.98 16.56 16.38
CA GLY A 166 17.73 16.96 15.71
C GLY A 166 17.90 17.83 14.46
N GLU A 167 19.12 18.29 14.15
CA GLU A 167 19.36 19.08 12.94
C GLU A 167 19.25 18.19 11.71
N LYS A 168 18.33 18.55 10.79
CA LYS A 168 18.00 17.75 9.61
C LYS A 168 18.88 18.11 8.42
N ARG A 169 19.32 17.09 7.69
CA ARG A 169 19.97 17.17 6.38
C ARG A 169 19.10 16.42 5.39
N ILE A 170 18.61 17.11 4.38
CA ILE A 170 17.58 16.59 3.49
C ILE A 170 18.16 16.49 2.09
N LEU A 171 18.07 15.29 1.50
CA LEU A 171 18.35 15.02 0.11
C LEU A 171 17.03 14.73 -0.62
N TRP A 172 16.81 15.44 -1.71
CA TRP A 172 15.64 15.27 -2.58
C TRP A 172 16.00 14.37 -3.75
N ILE A 173 15.19 13.34 -3.99
CA ILE A 173 15.46 12.27 -4.96
C ILE A 173 14.22 12.16 -5.84
N PRO A 174 14.28 12.58 -7.11
CA PRO A 174 13.15 12.41 -8.02
C PRO A 174 12.91 10.93 -8.32
N SER A 175 11.65 10.52 -8.41
CA SER A 175 11.29 9.18 -8.90
C SER A 175 11.67 9.05 -10.38
N PRO A 176 12.37 7.97 -10.78
CA PRO A 176 12.59 7.68 -12.20
C PRO A 176 11.31 7.24 -12.94
N SER A 177 10.29 6.75 -12.22
CA SER A 177 9.08 6.18 -12.81
C SER A 177 7.88 7.14 -12.82
N ASP A 178 7.86 8.09 -11.89
CA ASP A 178 6.81 9.09 -11.74
C ASP A 178 7.43 10.48 -11.58
N ALA A 179 7.43 11.27 -12.65
CA ALA A 179 8.08 12.58 -12.65
C ALA A 179 7.42 13.62 -11.71
N GLY A 180 6.26 13.32 -11.09
CA GLY A 180 5.64 14.12 -10.03
C GLY A 180 5.96 13.65 -8.61
N CYS A 181 6.60 12.49 -8.48
CA CYS A 181 6.96 11.91 -7.19
C CYS A 181 8.40 12.29 -6.81
N VAL A 182 8.57 12.84 -5.62
CA VAL A 182 9.88 13.14 -5.04
C VAL A 182 9.99 12.44 -3.70
N PHE A 183 11.05 11.64 -3.56
CA PHE A 183 11.46 11.06 -2.29
C PHE A 183 12.37 12.03 -1.56
N THR A 184 12.27 12.08 -0.24
CA THR A 184 13.21 12.81 0.60
C THR A 184 13.89 11.83 1.53
N SER A 185 15.22 11.85 1.52
CA SER A 185 16.03 11.21 2.54
C SER A 185 16.42 12.27 3.56
N THR A 186 16.01 12.12 4.81
CA THR A 186 16.33 13.01 5.92
C THR A 186 17.30 12.32 6.87
N LEU A 187 18.49 12.87 7.03
CA LEU A 187 19.50 12.43 7.99
C LEU A 187 19.56 13.42 9.15
N CYS A 188 19.55 12.93 10.38
CA CYS A 188 19.83 13.74 11.55
C CYS A 188 20.54 12.91 12.62
N LEU A 189 21.03 13.59 13.66
CA LEU A 189 21.44 12.92 14.90
C LEU A 189 20.23 12.76 15.80
N ALA A 190 19.98 11.54 16.27
CA ALA A 190 18.96 11.23 17.27
C ALA A 190 19.57 10.38 18.39
N LYS A 191 18.86 10.27 19.51
CA LYS A 191 19.29 9.39 20.61
C LYS A 191 18.84 7.96 20.30
N ASN A 192 19.75 7.00 20.35
CA ASN A 192 19.41 5.58 20.28
C ASN A 192 18.85 5.09 21.64
N PHE A 193 18.47 3.81 21.72
CA PHE A 193 18.01 3.16 22.98
C PHE A 193 19.07 3.13 24.10
N ARG A 194 20.34 3.40 23.79
CA ARG A 194 21.43 3.55 24.77
C ARG A 194 21.65 5.02 25.16
N ASN A 195 20.79 5.94 24.71
CA ASN A 195 20.89 7.38 24.91
C ASN A 195 22.17 7.99 24.30
N GLU A 196 22.75 7.33 23.29
CA GLU A 196 23.91 7.81 22.53
C GLU A 196 23.45 8.55 21.27
N GLU A 197 24.21 9.57 20.84
CA GLU A 197 23.97 10.23 19.55
C GLU A 197 24.26 9.26 18.41
N ALA A 198 23.24 8.90 17.66
CA ALA A 198 23.31 7.99 16.53
C ALA A 198 22.72 8.64 15.27
N ILE A 199 23.16 8.12 14.13
CA ILE A 199 22.59 8.51 12.85
C ILE A 199 21.17 7.99 12.77
N SER A 200 20.24 8.90 12.45
CA SER A 200 18.86 8.59 12.15
C SER A 200 18.58 8.93 10.70
N LEU A 201 17.98 8.00 9.96
CA LEU A 201 17.65 8.15 8.55
C LEU A 201 16.16 7.88 8.31
N LYS A 202 15.46 8.87 7.76
CA LYS A 202 14.04 8.77 7.39
C LYS A 202 13.86 8.96 5.89
N MET A 203 13.07 8.08 5.30
CA MET A 203 12.53 8.28 3.96
C MET A 203 11.13 8.87 4.05
N SER A 204 10.82 9.82 3.19
CA SER A 204 9.45 10.32 2.98
C SER A 204 9.22 10.52 1.49
N TYR A 205 7.96 10.62 1.09
CA TYR A 205 7.55 10.65 -0.31
C TYR A 205 6.26 11.45 -0.46
N SER A 206 6.08 12.08 -1.63
CA SER A 206 4.99 13.04 -1.87
C SER A 206 3.61 12.42 -2.15
N PHE A 207 3.53 11.12 -2.46
CA PHE A 207 2.29 10.46 -2.89
C PHE A 207 1.81 9.34 -1.95
N HIS A 208 0.50 9.30 -1.68
CA HIS A 208 -0.13 8.31 -0.76
C HIS A 208 -0.10 6.85 -1.24
N ASN A 209 0.24 6.57 -2.50
CA ASN A 209 0.24 5.20 -3.06
C ASN A 209 1.60 4.49 -2.95
N TYR A 210 2.65 5.24 -2.61
CA TYR A 210 3.98 4.67 -2.40
C TYR A 210 4.08 4.15 -0.96
N LYS A 211 4.73 3.00 -0.77
CA LYS A 211 5.07 2.49 0.58
C LYS A 211 6.52 2.01 0.60
N LEU A 212 7.30 2.36 1.62
CA LEU A 212 8.72 2.00 1.73
C LEU A 212 8.88 0.57 2.26
N CYS A 213 9.30 -0.38 1.43
CA CYS A 213 9.29 -1.83 1.77
C CYS A 213 10.58 -2.33 2.40
N THR A 214 11.68 -1.71 1.98
CA THR A 214 13.01 -2.02 2.45
C THR A 214 13.83 -0.75 2.38
N GLN A 215 14.61 -0.50 3.42
CA GLN A 215 15.63 0.55 3.45
C GLN A 215 16.93 -0.06 3.95
N LYS A 216 17.98 0.01 3.14
CA LYS A 216 19.31 -0.52 3.47
C LYS A 216 20.35 0.59 3.35
N PRO A 217 20.67 1.29 4.45
CA PRO A 217 21.78 2.22 4.45
C PRO A 217 23.08 1.52 4.78
N SER A 218 24.10 1.88 4.03
CA SER A 218 25.45 1.36 4.15
C SER A 218 26.46 2.49 4.22
N LEU A 219 27.43 2.35 5.11
CA LEU A 219 28.54 3.29 5.22
C LEU A 219 29.48 3.09 4.03
N ILE A 220 29.93 4.19 3.44
CA ILE A 220 31.01 4.17 2.45
C ILE A 220 32.28 4.70 3.12
N ASN A 221 33.36 3.93 3.06
CA ASN A 221 34.65 4.41 3.52
C ASN A 221 35.42 5.21 2.46
N VAL A 222 36.54 5.82 2.84
CA VAL A 222 37.40 6.61 1.94
C VAL A 222 37.88 5.88 0.68
N SER A 223 37.93 4.54 0.72
CA SER A 223 38.33 3.70 -0.42
C SER A 223 37.15 3.32 -1.33
N GLY A 224 35.92 3.73 -0.99
CA GLY A 224 34.70 3.37 -1.69
C GLY A 224 34.13 2.00 -1.30
N ASN A 225 34.69 1.34 -0.28
CA ASN A 225 34.16 0.07 0.19
C ASN A 225 32.90 0.30 1.03
N ILE A 226 31.93 -0.58 0.83
CA ILE A 226 30.63 -0.54 1.47
C ILE A 226 30.69 -1.41 2.72
N ARG A 227 30.34 -0.83 3.87
CA ARG A 227 30.06 -1.56 5.11
C ARG A 227 28.56 -1.51 5.36
N GLU A 228 27.90 -2.65 5.25
CA GLU A 228 26.49 -2.78 5.61
C GLU A 228 26.31 -2.47 7.10
N VAL A 229 25.33 -1.61 7.41
CA VAL A 229 25.18 -1.08 8.77
C VAL A 229 24.07 -1.80 9.54
N LEU A 230 23.01 -2.30 8.88
CA LEU A 230 22.02 -3.31 9.30
C LEU A 230 20.74 -3.20 8.42
N GLU A 231 20.00 -4.30 8.26
CA GLU A 231 18.63 -4.34 7.71
C GLU A 231 17.63 -4.29 8.89
N SER A 232 16.73 -3.30 8.97
CA SER A 232 15.57 -3.41 9.85
C SER A 232 14.40 -4.03 9.10
N ASP A 233 13.72 -4.99 9.74
CA ASP A 233 12.40 -5.43 9.30
C ASP A 233 11.36 -4.41 9.80
N ASP A 234 10.85 -3.66 8.83
CA ASP A 234 10.18 -2.37 8.97
C ASP A 234 8.72 -2.54 9.43
N ARG A 235 8.51 -2.99 10.67
CA ARG A 235 7.16 -3.10 11.22
C ARG A 235 6.71 -1.85 12.00
N LEU A 236 7.62 -0.99 12.49
CA LEU A 236 7.25 0.02 13.49
C LEU A 236 8.12 1.31 13.59
N SER A 237 8.91 1.74 12.59
CA SER A 237 9.71 2.97 12.79
C SER A 237 9.92 3.82 11.55
N TYR A 238 9.44 5.07 11.61
CA TYR A 238 9.64 6.10 10.59
C TYR A 238 11.09 6.63 10.53
N PHE A 239 12.00 6.05 11.32
CA PHE A 239 13.42 6.36 11.33
C PHE A 239 14.24 5.08 11.56
N LEU A 240 15.18 4.79 10.65
CA LEU A 240 16.21 3.81 10.91
C LEU A 240 17.31 4.46 11.76
N VAL A 241 17.49 3.96 12.99
CA VAL A 241 18.61 4.33 13.87
C VAL A 241 19.49 3.10 14.04
N PRO A 242 20.55 2.93 13.23
CA PRO A 242 21.37 1.74 13.34
C PRO A 242 22.10 1.73 14.70
N PRO A 243 21.95 0.67 15.53
CA PRO A 243 22.50 0.60 16.89
C PRO A 243 24.00 0.87 16.94
N ASN A 244 24.71 0.45 15.89
CA ASN A 244 26.16 0.46 15.83
C ASN A 244 26.73 1.72 15.13
N LEU A 245 25.87 2.63 14.65
CA LEU A 245 26.27 3.82 13.92
C LEU A 245 26.12 5.08 14.78
N THR A 246 26.92 5.14 15.85
CA THR A 246 26.97 6.29 16.73
C THR A 246 27.90 7.37 16.20
N ARG A 247 27.68 8.62 16.60
CA ARG A 247 28.60 9.72 16.36
C ARG A 247 29.99 9.41 16.90
N GLN A 248 30.06 8.80 18.08
CA GLN A 248 31.33 8.39 18.68
C GLN A 248 32.07 7.38 17.79
N PHE A 249 31.37 6.34 17.30
CA PHE A 249 31.96 5.38 16.38
C PHE A 249 32.52 6.05 15.11
N LEU A 250 31.78 7.00 14.52
CA LEU A 250 32.24 7.75 13.35
C LEU A 250 33.46 8.61 13.65
N PHE A 251 33.55 9.19 14.86
CA PHE A 251 34.71 9.96 15.30
C PHE A 251 35.93 9.09 15.61
N ASP A 252 35.74 7.93 16.23
CA ASP A 252 36.81 6.96 16.47
C ASP A 252 37.41 6.47 15.13
N ASN A 253 36.58 6.39 14.09
CA ASN A 253 36.96 5.96 12.75
C ASN A 253 36.98 7.12 11.73
N ARG A 254 37.25 8.35 12.19
CA ARG A 254 37.14 9.59 11.37
C ARG A 254 37.92 9.53 10.06
N LYS A 255 39.13 8.96 10.07
CA LYS A 255 39.98 8.83 8.87
C LYS A 255 39.37 7.93 7.80
N GLU A 256 38.50 7.00 8.20
CA GLU A 256 37.90 6.02 7.31
C GLU A 256 36.52 6.45 6.82
N TYR A 257 35.69 7.06 7.66
CA TYR A 257 34.28 7.34 7.33
C TYR A 257 33.92 8.83 7.26
N LEU A 258 34.83 9.73 7.64
CA LEU A 258 34.61 11.19 7.60
C LEU A 258 35.75 11.93 6.87
N PRO A 259 36.12 11.54 5.63
CA PRO A 259 37.07 12.31 4.84
C PRO A 259 36.56 13.74 4.65
N ASN A 260 37.41 14.74 4.87
CA ASN A 260 37.03 16.16 4.76
C ASN A 260 35.81 16.57 5.60
N ASP A 261 35.55 15.86 6.70
CA ASP A 261 34.37 16.08 7.54
C ASP A 261 33.02 15.79 6.86
N GLU A 262 33.02 14.95 5.82
CA GLU A 262 31.82 14.53 5.09
C GLU A 262 31.45 13.08 5.45
N LEU A 263 30.20 12.87 5.89
CA LEU A 263 29.62 11.54 6.02
C LEU A 263 28.92 11.14 4.71
N SER A 264 29.19 9.92 4.22
CA SER A 264 28.57 9.36 3.02
C SER A 264 27.84 8.05 3.33
N LEU A 265 26.53 8.01 3.06
CA LEU A 265 25.69 6.80 3.20
C LEU A 265 25.10 6.39 1.85
N LEU A 266 25.41 5.18 1.39
CA LEU A 266 24.69 4.55 0.28
C LEU A 266 23.36 4.05 0.81
N CYS A 267 22.26 4.53 0.25
CA CYS A 267 20.92 4.12 0.65
C CYS A 267 20.27 3.37 -0.50
N GLU A 268 19.87 2.13 -0.26
CA GLU A 268 19.11 1.31 -1.20
C GLU A 268 17.70 1.11 -0.67
N CYS A 269 16.73 1.67 -1.38
CA CYS A 269 15.32 1.66 -1.00
C CYS A 269 14.49 0.91 -2.05
N THR A 270 13.51 0.13 -1.60
CA THR A 270 12.48 -0.44 -2.47
C THR A 270 11.14 0.10 -2.04
N PHE A 271 10.36 0.64 -2.97
CA PHE A 271 9.02 1.16 -2.74
C PHE A 271 7.98 0.29 -3.44
N TYR A 272 6.88 0.00 -2.77
CA TYR A 272 5.65 -0.50 -3.35
C TYR A 272 4.95 0.66 -4.09
N THR A 273 4.38 0.38 -5.26
CA THR A 273 3.76 1.39 -6.13
C THR A 273 2.30 1.05 -6.52
N GLY A 274 1.73 0.01 -5.92
CA GLY A 274 0.41 -0.50 -6.31
C GLY A 274 0.46 -1.82 -7.07
N VAL A 275 -0.71 -2.24 -7.59
CA VAL A 275 -0.82 -3.36 -8.53
C VAL A 275 -0.66 -2.83 -9.94
N ASN A 276 0.48 -3.11 -10.58
CA ASN A 276 0.80 -2.61 -11.92
C ASN A 276 0.10 -3.41 -13.02
N HIS A 277 -0.28 -4.66 -12.73
CA HIS A 277 -0.83 -5.57 -13.71
C HIS A 277 -1.67 -6.67 -13.04
N GLY A 278 -2.84 -6.96 -13.61
CA GLY A 278 -3.66 -8.12 -13.27
C GLY A 278 -4.45 -8.56 -14.50
N LYS A 279 -4.14 -9.73 -15.08
CA LYS A 279 -4.87 -10.25 -16.24
C LYS A 279 -4.94 -11.77 -16.25
N ILE A 280 -5.90 -12.29 -17.01
CA ILE A 280 -5.87 -13.67 -17.47
C ILE A 280 -4.86 -13.76 -18.62
N GLU A 281 -3.87 -14.64 -18.50
CA GLU A 281 -2.82 -14.84 -19.50
C GLU A 281 -3.18 -15.96 -20.48
N GLU A 282 -3.86 -17.00 -20.01
CA GLU A 282 -4.14 -18.19 -20.79
C GLU A 282 -5.47 -18.82 -20.33
N ILE A 283 -6.28 -19.25 -21.28
CA ILE A 283 -7.45 -20.11 -21.06
C ILE A 283 -7.27 -21.33 -21.96
N LEU A 284 -7.34 -22.52 -21.37
CA LEU A 284 -7.22 -23.80 -22.06
C LEU A 284 -8.49 -24.61 -21.86
N HIS A 285 -9.05 -25.10 -22.97
CA HIS A 285 -10.20 -26.00 -23.00
C HIS A 285 -9.73 -27.39 -23.46
N ASP A 286 -10.20 -28.45 -22.80
CA ASP A 286 -10.08 -29.84 -23.23
C ASP A 286 -8.65 -30.41 -23.43
N LEU A 287 -7.65 -29.95 -22.64
CA LEU A 287 -6.28 -30.48 -22.71
C LEU A 287 -5.97 -31.55 -21.63
N PRO A 288 -5.50 -32.77 -22.00
CA PRO A 288 -5.11 -33.79 -21.02
C PRO A 288 -3.92 -33.36 -20.15
N LEU A 289 -4.00 -33.58 -18.83
CA LEU A 289 -2.95 -33.25 -17.83
C LEU A 289 -1.53 -33.68 -18.25
N ALA A 290 -1.38 -34.84 -18.91
CA ALA A 290 -0.09 -35.38 -19.35
C ALA A 290 0.60 -34.53 -20.44
N VAL A 291 -0.16 -33.85 -21.32
CA VAL A 291 0.38 -32.96 -22.35
C VAL A 291 0.92 -31.67 -21.71
N PHE A 292 0.35 -31.28 -20.57
CA PHE A 292 0.74 -30.10 -19.81
C PHE A 292 2.02 -30.33 -18.98
N GLU A 293 2.13 -31.44 -18.22
CA GLU A 293 3.31 -31.74 -17.41
C GLU A 293 4.58 -31.85 -18.27
N GLN A 294 4.46 -32.35 -19.50
CA GLN A 294 5.56 -32.40 -20.47
C GLN A 294 5.99 -31.02 -21.00
N ARG A 295 5.09 -30.03 -21.08
CA ARG A 295 5.39 -28.67 -21.55
C ARG A 295 6.14 -27.83 -20.51
N TYR A 296 5.84 -28.04 -19.23
CA TYR A 296 6.37 -27.23 -18.13
C TYR A 296 7.48 -27.93 -17.30
N SER A 297 7.81 -29.18 -17.61
CA SER A 297 8.98 -29.89 -17.06
C SER A 297 10.32 -29.52 -17.71
N ILE A 298 10.38 -28.48 -18.56
CA ILE A 298 11.64 -27.97 -19.11
C ILE A 298 12.11 -26.82 -18.21
N PRO A 299 13.23 -26.97 -17.48
CA PRO A 299 13.72 -25.90 -16.62
C PRO A 299 14.13 -24.71 -17.48
N HIS A 300 13.56 -23.53 -17.18
CA HIS A 300 14.10 -22.25 -17.62
C HIS A 300 15.46 -22.02 -16.96
N SER A 301 16.49 -22.65 -17.53
CA SER A 301 17.90 -22.41 -17.21
C SER A 301 18.61 -21.88 -18.45
N LYS A 302 19.17 -20.68 -18.30
CA LYS A 302 20.26 -20.06 -19.08
C LYS A 302 20.56 -20.72 -20.45
N ASN A 303 19.76 -20.46 -21.50
CA ASN A 303 20.21 -20.72 -22.88
C ASN A 303 19.49 -19.96 -24.01
N ASP A 304 18.87 -18.81 -23.72
CA ASP A 304 18.21 -17.96 -24.74
C ASP A 304 19.17 -17.15 -25.63
N ARG A 305 20.43 -17.57 -25.73
CA ARG A 305 21.39 -16.97 -26.67
C ARG A 305 21.75 -17.86 -27.87
N LYS A 306 21.41 -19.16 -27.85
CA LYS A 306 21.68 -20.09 -28.96
C LYS A 306 20.47 -20.42 -29.84
N ALA A 307 19.24 -20.14 -29.39
CA ALA A 307 18.04 -20.32 -30.22
C ALA A 307 17.86 -19.16 -31.23
N ALA A 308 18.28 -17.95 -30.87
CA ALA A 308 18.21 -16.78 -31.75
C ALA A 308 19.24 -16.84 -32.91
N GLU A 309 20.40 -17.48 -32.73
CA GLU A 309 21.42 -17.65 -33.79
C GLU A 309 21.08 -18.78 -34.80
N LYS A 310 20.14 -19.67 -34.45
CA LYS A 310 19.67 -20.73 -35.36
C LYS A 310 18.50 -20.31 -36.25
N LEU A 311 17.78 -19.24 -35.91
CA LEU A 311 16.74 -18.65 -36.77
C LEU A 311 17.29 -17.66 -37.80
N SER A 312 18.53 -17.19 -37.64
CA SER A 312 19.22 -16.31 -38.61
C SER A 312 20.03 -17.06 -39.68
N SER A 313 19.95 -18.39 -39.75
CA SER A 313 20.77 -19.22 -40.66
C SER A 313 19.98 -20.09 -41.66
N LEU A 314 18.68 -19.84 -41.85
CA LEU A 314 17.94 -20.46 -42.96
C LEU A 314 18.02 -19.59 -44.23
N PRO A 315 18.34 -20.18 -45.41
CA PRO A 315 18.59 -19.40 -46.60
C PRO A 315 17.31 -18.81 -47.18
N SER A 316 17.43 -17.58 -47.67
CA SER A 316 16.46 -16.89 -48.52
C SER A 316 16.16 -17.71 -49.77
N ALA A 317 14.90 -18.11 -49.94
CA ALA A 317 14.38 -18.61 -51.22
C ALA A 317 13.40 -17.58 -51.79
N SER A 318 13.92 -16.79 -52.72
CA SER A 318 13.18 -16.03 -53.72
C SER A 318 12.71 -16.94 -54.87
N GLU A 319 11.57 -16.57 -55.48
CA GLU A 319 11.03 -17.01 -56.78
C GLU A 319 10.56 -18.49 -56.81
N ASP A 320 9.41 -18.90 -57.36
CA ASP A 320 8.54 -18.39 -58.42
C ASP A 320 7.17 -19.08 -58.30
N THR A 321 6.03 -18.38 -58.46
CA THR A 321 5.00 -18.73 -59.47
C THR A 321 3.90 -17.66 -59.56
N LYS A 322 3.75 -17.10 -60.77
CA LYS A 322 2.69 -16.20 -61.24
C LYS A 322 1.36 -16.95 -61.48
N LEU A 323 0.30 -16.13 -61.66
CA LEU A 323 -1.04 -16.35 -62.24
C LEU A 323 -2.14 -16.49 -61.16
N ASN A 324 -3.25 -15.74 -61.12
CA ASN A 324 -3.94 -14.95 -62.14
C ASN A 324 -4.79 -13.82 -61.53
N TYR A 325 -4.96 -12.75 -62.32
CA TYR A 325 -5.87 -11.62 -62.12
C TYR A 325 -7.32 -11.98 -62.51
N SER A 326 -8.29 -11.58 -61.68
CA SER A 326 -9.64 -11.10 -62.03
C SER A 326 -10.34 -10.78 -60.70
N GLY A 327 -10.96 -9.65 -60.39
CA GLY A 327 -11.44 -8.48 -61.10
C GLY A 327 -12.53 -7.86 -60.20
N GLN A 328 -12.76 -6.55 -60.32
CA GLN A 328 -13.90 -5.76 -59.80
C GLN A 328 -13.85 -5.18 -58.36
N ARG A 329 -13.64 -3.85 -58.32
CA ARG A 329 -14.49 -2.86 -57.60
C ARG A 329 -15.51 -2.28 -58.63
N PRO A 330 -16.48 -1.38 -58.33
CA PRO A 330 -16.74 -0.57 -57.11
C PRO A 330 -18.25 -0.38 -56.75
N THR A 331 -18.53 0.64 -55.89
CA THR A 331 -19.81 1.39 -55.64
C THR A 331 -20.70 0.85 -54.52
N ASP A 332 -21.47 1.62 -53.74
CA ASP A 332 -21.53 3.01 -53.22
C ASP A 332 -22.76 3.00 -52.25
N VAL A 333 -22.93 4.04 -51.41
CA VAL A 333 -24.20 4.42 -50.71
C VAL A 333 -24.53 3.59 -49.43
N ASN A 334 -24.93 4.10 -48.25
CA ASN A 334 -25.65 5.30 -47.84
C ASN A 334 -25.39 5.61 -46.35
N LEU A 335 -25.28 6.89 -46.01
CA LEU A 335 -25.47 7.43 -44.67
C LEU A 335 -26.96 7.74 -44.48
N LYS A 336 -27.63 7.13 -43.49
CA LYS A 336 -28.87 7.67 -42.89
C LYS A 336 -28.95 7.38 -41.38
N GLU A 337 -28.75 8.46 -40.63
CA GLU A 337 -29.46 8.93 -39.43
C GLU A 337 -29.82 7.98 -38.26
N ASN A 338 -29.20 8.33 -37.12
CA ASN A 338 -29.79 8.51 -35.79
C ASN A 338 -30.58 7.37 -35.12
N THR A 339 -29.95 6.76 -34.11
CA THR A 339 -30.45 6.76 -32.71
C THR A 339 -29.27 6.51 -31.78
N ILE A 340 -28.70 7.56 -31.17
CA ILE A 340 -27.77 7.42 -30.04
C ILE A 340 -28.62 7.16 -28.80
N SER A 341 -28.76 5.90 -28.42
CA SER A 341 -29.09 5.54 -27.04
C SER A 341 -27.85 5.77 -26.19
N ILE A 342 -27.91 6.78 -25.32
CA ILE A 342 -26.90 7.08 -24.32
C ILE A 342 -26.82 5.88 -23.34
N SER A 343 -25.87 4.97 -23.54
CA SER A 343 -25.47 4.02 -22.50
C SER A 343 -24.42 4.69 -21.62
N LYS A 344 -24.76 4.85 -20.35
CA LYS A 344 -23.88 5.29 -19.26
C LYS A 344 -22.60 4.44 -19.25
N ASN A 345 -21.52 4.99 -19.79
CA ASN A 345 -20.14 4.66 -19.45
C ASN A 345 -19.31 5.89 -19.78
N ALA A 346 -19.45 6.92 -18.94
CA ALA A 346 -18.43 7.96 -18.85
C ALA A 346 -17.22 7.33 -18.16
N ALA A 347 -16.43 6.59 -18.94
CA ALA A 347 -15.07 6.29 -18.54
C ALA A 347 -14.36 7.63 -18.43
N SER A 348 -14.02 8.01 -17.21
CA SER A 348 -13.07 9.08 -16.91
C SER A 348 -11.83 8.86 -17.77
N ILE A 349 -11.67 9.69 -18.80
CA ILE A 349 -10.40 9.81 -19.52
C ILE A 349 -9.42 10.37 -18.49
N SER A 350 -8.65 9.48 -17.84
CA SER A 350 -7.59 9.92 -16.94
C SER A 350 -6.50 10.60 -17.77
N LEU A 351 -5.81 11.56 -17.16
CA LEU A 351 -4.65 12.24 -17.77
C LEU A 351 -3.62 11.26 -18.38
N TYR A 352 -3.58 10.03 -17.86
CA TYR A 352 -2.79 8.90 -18.38
C TYR A 352 -3.11 8.54 -19.85
N GLY A 353 -4.38 8.63 -20.26
CA GLY A 353 -4.81 8.37 -21.64
C GLY A 353 -4.37 9.45 -22.63
N ILE A 354 -4.31 10.71 -22.18
CA ILE A 354 -3.82 11.84 -22.98
C ILE A 354 -2.29 11.76 -23.09
N TYR A 355 -1.61 11.43 -21.99
CA TYR A 355 -0.15 11.27 -21.95
C TYR A 355 0.34 10.20 -22.92
N ASN A 356 -0.31 9.03 -22.96
CA ASN A 356 0.05 7.94 -23.86
C ASN A 356 -0.29 8.17 -25.34
N GLN A 357 -1.23 9.08 -25.65
CA GLN A 357 -1.48 9.50 -27.04
C GLN A 357 -0.42 10.48 -27.56
N VAL A 358 0.21 11.25 -26.67
CA VAL A 358 1.25 12.23 -27.03
C VAL A 358 2.62 11.58 -27.20
N THR A 359 2.91 10.48 -26.49
CA THR A 359 4.24 9.82 -26.51
C THR A 359 4.38 8.73 -27.58
N ASN A 360 3.31 8.35 -28.29
CA ASN A 360 3.32 7.23 -29.24
C ASN A 360 3.27 7.64 -30.73
N LYS A 361 3.94 8.74 -31.09
CA LYS A 361 4.32 9.02 -32.48
C LYS A 361 5.71 9.62 -32.56
N ASP A 362 6.70 8.75 -32.69
CA ASP A 362 7.96 9.10 -33.32
C ASP A 362 7.73 9.26 -34.84
N LEU A 363 7.56 10.51 -35.27
CA LEU A 363 8.09 10.92 -36.56
C LEU A 363 8.57 12.37 -36.39
N HIS A 364 9.90 12.54 -36.45
CA HIS A 364 10.65 13.77 -36.69
C HIS A 364 9.90 15.10 -36.54
N GLN A 365 10.33 15.92 -35.55
CA GLN A 365 10.57 17.38 -35.60
C GLN A 365 10.14 18.07 -34.28
N LYS A 366 11.09 18.71 -33.58
CA LYS A 366 10.94 19.59 -32.39
C LYS A 366 10.29 18.95 -31.15
N LYS A 367 11.11 18.60 -30.16
CA LYS A 367 10.69 18.23 -28.78
C LYS A 367 9.66 19.23 -28.23
N PHE A 368 8.39 18.84 -28.26
CA PHE A 368 7.34 19.52 -27.52
C PHE A 368 7.42 19.01 -26.07
N ASN A 369 7.97 19.81 -25.16
CA ASN A 369 8.19 19.42 -23.77
C ASN A 369 6.87 19.48 -22.96
N ALA A 370 5.90 18.63 -23.33
CA ALA A 370 4.59 18.56 -22.69
C ALA A 370 4.69 18.21 -21.21
N ALA A 371 5.64 17.34 -20.83
CA ALA A 371 5.86 16.91 -19.46
C ALA A 371 6.24 18.09 -18.54
N GLU A 372 7.27 18.87 -18.88
CA GLU A 372 7.66 20.07 -18.10
C GLU A 372 6.51 21.07 -17.96
N LYS A 373 5.69 21.24 -19.01
CA LYS A 373 4.54 22.15 -18.96
C LYS A 373 3.38 21.61 -18.13
N LEU A 374 3.18 20.29 -18.09
CA LEU A 374 2.16 19.63 -17.27
C LEU A 374 2.56 19.61 -15.79
N PHE A 375 3.85 19.49 -15.45
CA PHE A 375 4.33 19.62 -14.07
C PHE A 375 4.24 21.03 -13.50
N ALA A 376 4.24 22.05 -14.36
CA ALA A 376 3.97 23.42 -13.96
C ALA A 376 2.46 23.71 -13.77
N CYS A 377 1.58 22.79 -14.15
CA CYS A 377 0.14 22.95 -13.95
C CYS A 377 -0.24 22.49 -12.53
N PRO A 378 -0.99 23.30 -11.76
CA PRO A 378 -1.54 22.87 -10.47
C PRO A 378 -2.37 21.60 -10.63
N ASN A 379 -2.26 20.69 -9.65
CA ASN A 379 -3.16 19.55 -9.56
C ASN A 379 -4.40 19.91 -8.72
N VAL A 380 -5.40 19.02 -8.67
CA VAL A 380 -6.66 19.28 -7.94
C VAL A 380 -6.44 19.59 -6.46
N GLN A 381 -5.44 18.98 -5.81
CA GLN A 381 -5.11 19.24 -4.42
C GLN A 381 -4.53 20.66 -4.26
N ASP A 382 -3.66 21.08 -5.18
CA ASP A 382 -3.14 22.45 -5.21
C ASP A 382 -4.25 23.47 -5.48
N ASP A 383 -5.17 23.17 -6.40
CA ASP A 383 -6.32 24.02 -6.72
C ASP A 383 -7.27 24.17 -5.51
N LEU A 384 -7.59 23.07 -4.83
CA LEU A 384 -8.43 23.09 -3.62
C LEU A 384 -7.73 23.83 -2.46
N LYS A 385 -6.42 23.64 -2.30
CA LYS A 385 -5.63 24.36 -1.32
C LYS A 385 -5.55 25.86 -1.65
N ALA A 386 -5.44 26.23 -2.92
CA ALA A 386 -5.49 27.62 -3.37
C ALA A 386 -6.85 28.25 -3.09
N LEU A 387 -7.97 27.56 -3.36
CA LEU A 387 -9.31 28.03 -2.99
C LEU A 387 -9.42 28.34 -1.49
N TYR A 388 -8.86 27.48 -0.63
CA TYR A 388 -8.80 27.74 0.80
C TYR A 388 -7.90 28.93 1.13
N ASN A 389 -6.67 28.99 0.61
CA ASN A 389 -5.74 30.08 0.92
C ASN A 389 -6.24 31.45 0.44
N ASP A 390 -6.84 31.51 -0.75
CA ASP A 390 -7.36 32.72 -1.37
C ASP A 390 -8.76 33.08 -0.86
N GLN A 391 -9.38 32.20 -0.07
CA GLN A 391 -10.71 32.38 0.54
C GLN A 391 -11.83 32.61 -0.51
N LEU A 392 -11.68 32.05 -1.71
CA LEU A 392 -12.59 32.25 -2.84
C LEU A 392 -13.82 31.35 -2.73
N LEU A 393 -15.02 31.92 -2.84
CA LEU A 393 -16.31 31.19 -2.82
C LEU A 393 -16.62 30.48 -1.50
N THR A 394 -16.00 30.91 -0.39
CA THR A 394 -16.32 30.39 0.94
C THR A 394 -17.77 30.68 1.32
N ASP A 395 -18.45 29.68 1.88
CA ASP A 395 -19.89 29.70 2.17
C ASP A 395 -20.20 29.26 3.60
N ILE A 396 -19.16 29.06 4.43
CA ILE A 396 -19.27 28.77 5.86
C ILE A 396 -18.05 29.29 6.63
N VAL A 397 -18.26 29.63 7.91
CA VAL A 397 -17.20 30.13 8.80
C VAL A 397 -17.07 29.25 10.05
N PHE A 398 -15.86 28.85 10.41
CA PHE A 398 -15.52 28.32 11.73
C PHE A 398 -15.16 29.47 12.66
N LYS A 399 -15.78 29.53 13.83
CA LYS A 399 -15.51 30.55 14.84
C LYS A 399 -14.97 29.90 16.11
N THR A 400 -13.70 30.18 16.41
CA THR A 400 -13.10 29.88 17.72
C THR A 400 -13.35 31.03 18.69
N ALA A 401 -12.85 30.89 19.92
CA ALA A 401 -12.92 31.96 20.91
C ALA A 401 -12.26 33.27 20.43
N THR A 402 -11.24 33.19 19.56
CA THR A 402 -10.40 34.35 19.19
C THR A 402 -10.25 34.59 17.70
N LYS A 403 -10.58 33.63 16.83
CA LYS A 403 -10.35 33.72 15.37
C LYS A 403 -11.52 33.12 14.59
N THR A 404 -11.65 33.55 13.34
CA THR A 404 -12.58 33.00 12.36
C THR A 404 -11.83 32.44 11.17
N PHE A 405 -12.30 31.33 10.62
CA PHE A 405 -11.74 30.66 9.45
C PHE A 405 -12.85 30.40 8.45
N SER A 406 -12.77 30.94 7.24
CA SER A 406 -13.77 30.64 6.21
C SER A 406 -13.42 29.33 5.49
N ALA A 407 -14.44 28.60 5.05
CA ALA A 407 -14.32 27.30 4.42
C ALA A 407 -15.48 27.06 3.42
N HIS A 408 -15.54 25.85 2.89
CA HIS A 408 -16.46 25.43 1.84
C HIS A 408 -17.30 24.24 2.29
N LYS A 409 -18.62 24.40 2.39
CA LYS A 409 -19.56 23.36 2.84
C LYS A 409 -19.39 22.07 2.05
N ASN A 410 -19.23 22.16 0.73
CA ASN A 410 -19.04 20.99 -0.14
C ASN A 410 -17.78 20.16 0.23
N VAL A 411 -16.65 20.81 0.52
CA VAL A 411 -15.40 20.13 0.92
C VAL A 411 -15.56 19.48 2.29
N LEU A 412 -16.16 20.20 3.25
CA LEU A 412 -16.42 19.66 4.58
C LEU A 412 -17.32 18.41 4.51
N CYS A 413 -18.44 18.48 3.79
CA CYS A 413 -19.36 17.36 3.58
C CYS A 413 -18.73 16.17 2.83
N ALA A 414 -17.80 16.45 1.90
CA ALA A 414 -17.11 15.40 1.16
C ALA A 414 -16.13 14.63 2.05
N ARG A 415 -15.51 15.31 3.03
CA ARG A 415 -14.35 14.82 3.77
C ARG A 415 -14.65 14.42 5.22
N SER A 416 -15.86 14.69 5.71
CA SER A 416 -16.31 14.34 7.06
C SER A 416 -17.78 13.96 7.04
N SER A 417 -18.10 12.79 7.61
CA SER A 417 -19.49 12.34 7.78
C SER A 417 -20.26 13.21 8.78
N VAL A 418 -19.58 13.72 9.81
CA VAL A 418 -20.16 14.64 10.80
C VAL A 418 -20.54 15.97 10.16
N PHE A 419 -19.65 16.57 9.36
CA PHE A 419 -20.01 17.80 8.64
C PHE A 419 -21.08 17.55 7.59
N ARG A 420 -21.08 16.39 6.92
CA ARG A 420 -22.15 16.02 6.00
C ARG A 420 -23.51 15.97 6.71
N ALA A 421 -23.60 15.27 7.84
CA ALA A 421 -24.83 15.19 8.62
C ALA A 421 -25.29 16.58 9.13
N MET A 422 -24.34 17.42 9.55
CA MET A 422 -24.60 18.77 10.03
C MET A 422 -25.12 19.72 8.93
N LEU A 423 -24.59 19.62 7.71
CA LEU A 423 -24.77 20.63 6.66
C LEU A 423 -25.66 20.18 5.49
N ALA A 424 -25.78 18.88 5.23
CA ALA A 424 -26.52 18.34 4.08
C ALA A 424 -27.87 17.73 4.45
N ASP A 425 -28.03 17.15 5.65
CA ASP A 425 -29.28 16.54 6.08
C ASP A 425 -30.29 17.60 6.56
N ASP A 426 -31.59 17.27 6.57
CA ASP A 426 -32.71 18.14 7.02
C ASP A 426 -32.73 18.34 8.56
N MET A 427 -31.57 18.53 9.16
CA MET A 427 -31.38 18.95 10.54
C MET A 427 -31.61 20.47 10.66
N LYS A 428 -31.84 20.97 11.88
CA LYS A 428 -31.97 22.43 12.16
C LYS A 428 -30.74 23.25 11.71
N GLU A 429 -29.65 22.57 11.40
CA GLU A 429 -28.33 23.10 11.10
C GLU A 429 -28.09 23.35 9.60
N LYS A 430 -29.00 22.92 8.72
CA LYS A 430 -28.89 23.07 7.25
C LYS A 430 -28.70 24.51 6.76
N ASN A 431 -29.16 25.50 7.54
CA ASN A 431 -29.01 26.93 7.26
C ASN A 431 -27.95 27.62 8.14
N ILE A 432 -27.00 26.87 8.69
CA ILE A 432 -25.90 27.44 9.47
C ILE A 432 -24.76 27.85 8.55
N ASP A 433 -24.43 29.13 8.59
CA ASP A 433 -23.26 29.70 7.90
C ASP A 433 -22.06 29.86 8.85
N CYS A 434 -22.19 29.43 10.11
CA CYS A 434 -21.16 29.53 11.14
C CYS A 434 -21.12 28.33 12.09
N ILE A 435 -20.01 27.57 12.09
CA ILE A 435 -19.73 26.50 13.05
C ILE A 435 -18.93 27.08 14.21
N LYS A 436 -19.45 26.97 15.44
CA LYS A 436 -18.70 27.39 16.64
C LYS A 436 -17.84 26.24 17.14
N VAL A 437 -16.56 26.52 17.37
CA VAL A 437 -15.57 25.56 17.87
C VAL A 437 -14.94 26.14 19.13
N GLU A 438 -15.50 25.80 20.28
CA GLU A 438 -15.10 26.36 21.57
C GLU A 438 -14.01 25.54 22.26
N ASP A 439 -13.84 24.29 21.85
CA ASP A 439 -12.98 23.28 22.43
C ASP A 439 -11.66 23.06 21.68
N LEU A 440 -11.48 23.66 20.50
CA LEU A 440 -10.22 23.57 19.74
C LEU A 440 -9.51 24.92 19.65
N GLY A 441 -8.19 24.88 19.79
CA GLY A 441 -7.31 26.02 19.54
C GLY A 441 -7.28 26.42 18.06
N ASN A 442 -6.91 27.69 17.81
CA ASN A 442 -6.80 28.25 16.46
C ASN A 442 -5.91 27.41 15.54
N GLU A 443 -4.76 26.98 16.04
CA GLU A 443 -3.81 26.18 15.26
C GLU A 443 -4.39 24.81 14.88
N THR A 444 -5.08 24.14 15.81
CA THR A 444 -5.73 22.86 15.54
C THR A 444 -6.80 22.99 14.47
N VAL A 445 -7.64 24.04 14.53
CA VAL A 445 -8.66 24.31 13.50
C VAL A 445 -8.02 24.62 12.16
N GLN A 446 -6.95 25.42 12.13
CA GLN A 446 -6.25 25.74 10.90
C GLN A 446 -5.64 24.50 10.25
N ARG A 447 -4.99 23.64 11.03
CA ARG A 447 -4.39 22.38 10.55
C ARG A 447 -5.45 21.38 10.09
N LEU A 448 -6.56 21.26 10.83
CA LEU A 448 -7.71 20.46 10.45
C LEU A 448 -8.24 20.89 9.08
N LEU A 449 -8.52 22.18 8.90
CA LEU A 449 -9.03 22.71 7.64
C LEU A 449 -8.03 22.49 6.52
N LEU A 450 -6.76 22.84 6.73
CA LEU A 450 -5.71 22.60 5.73
C LEU A 450 -5.67 21.14 5.28
N PHE A 451 -5.75 20.19 6.23
CA PHE A 451 -5.80 18.77 5.92
C PHE A 451 -7.04 18.38 5.07
N LEU A 452 -8.20 18.99 5.31
CA LEU A 452 -9.40 18.71 4.51
C LEU A 452 -9.25 19.15 3.04
N TYR A 453 -8.48 20.20 2.78
CA TYR A 453 -8.22 20.71 1.42
C TYR A 453 -7.02 20.06 0.74
N SER A 454 -6.00 19.64 1.50
CA SER A 454 -4.74 19.19 0.93
C SER A 454 -4.30 17.79 1.33
N ASP A 455 -5.02 17.08 2.20
CA ASP A 455 -4.67 15.70 2.64
C ASP A 455 -3.23 15.56 3.14
N SER A 456 -2.65 16.67 3.60
CA SER A 456 -1.25 16.83 3.99
C SER A 456 -1.15 17.42 5.38
N LEU A 457 -0.21 16.92 6.17
CA LEU A 457 0.10 17.45 7.49
C LEU A 457 1.47 18.10 7.48
N GLU A 458 1.56 19.25 8.14
CA GLU A 458 2.84 19.85 8.51
C GLU A 458 3.47 19.06 9.67
N GLU A 459 4.70 19.45 10.05
CA GLU A 459 5.39 18.82 11.18
C GLU A 459 4.51 18.88 12.44
N LEU A 460 4.26 17.69 13.01
CA LEU A 460 3.50 17.50 14.24
C LEU A 460 4.46 17.52 15.44
N GLN A 461 3.94 18.00 16.55
CA GLN A 461 4.53 17.87 17.88
C GLN A 461 3.50 17.14 18.74
N TRP A 462 3.93 16.53 19.84
CA TRP A 462 3.08 15.72 20.71
C TRP A 462 1.73 16.38 21.02
N GLU A 463 1.73 17.59 21.58
CA GLU A 463 0.51 18.28 21.99
C GLU A 463 -0.37 18.63 20.79
N SER A 464 0.25 19.00 19.66
CA SER A 464 -0.48 19.29 18.43
C SER A 464 -1.13 18.04 17.84
N ALA A 465 -0.45 16.89 17.93
CA ALA A 465 -0.96 15.61 17.46
C ALA A 465 -2.12 15.11 18.35
N VAL A 466 -2.03 15.25 19.67
CA VAL A 466 -3.13 14.94 20.60
C VAL A 466 -4.37 15.76 20.27
N GLN A 467 -4.21 17.08 20.11
CA GLN A 467 -5.33 17.97 19.80
C GLN A 467 -5.93 17.71 18.41
N LEU A 468 -5.08 17.38 17.43
CA LEU A 468 -5.54 17.08 16.07
C LEU A 468 -6.20 15.70 15.98
N TYR A 469 -5.72 14.71 16.75
CA TYR A 469 -6.37 13.41 16.94
C TYR A 469 -7.78 13.61 17.51
N TYR A 470 -7.91 14.40 18.58
CA TYR A 470 -9.20 14.72 19.18
C TYR A 470 -10.16 15.37 18.15
N ALA A 471 -9.66 16.35 17.38
CA ALA A 471 -10.45 16.99 16.33
C ALA A 471 -10.86 16.02 15.22
N ALA A 472 -9.95 15.13 14.82
CA ALA A 472 -10.20 14.14 13.79
C ALA A 472 -11.28 13.13 14.21
N ASP A 473 -11.24 12.66 15.46
CA ASP A 473 -12.26 11.78 16.01
C ASP A 473 -13.62 12.50 16.11
N LYS A 474 -13.63 13.72 16.67
CA LYS A 474 -14.83 14.55 16.81
C LYS A 474 -15.57 14.77 15.47
N TYR A 475 -14.82 14.98 14.39
CA TYR A 475 -15.39 15.22 13.06
C TYR A 475 -15.36 13.97 12.16
N ALA A 476 -15.07 12.79 12.70
CA ALA A 476 -15.02 11.52 11.97
C ALA A 476 -14.18 11.59 10.67
N ILE A 477 -12.93 12.05 10.80
CA ILE A 477 -11.94 12.10 9.72
C ILE A 477 -10.91 11.02 9.99
N GLU A 478 -11.25 9.78 9.64
CA GLU A 478 -10.49 8.57 10.01
C GLU A 478 -9.02 8.63 9.57
N LYS A 479 -8.75 9.06 8.34
CA LYS A 479 -7.38 9.18 7.83
C LYS A 479 -6.52 10.13 8.68
N LEU A 480 -7.09 11.25 9.14
CA LEU A 480 -6.38 12.18 10.01
C LEU A 480 -6.15 11.59 11.40
N LYS A 481 -7.17 10.90 11.94
CA LYS A 481 -7.09 10.20 13.23
C LYS A 481 -5.96 9.17 13.21
N PHE A 482 -5.89 8.35 12.16
CA PHE A 482 -4.85 7.35 11.97
C PHE A 482 -3.45 7.98 11.92
N LEU A 483 -3.26 9.01 11.10
CA LEU A 483 -1.97 9.71 11.00
C LEU A 483 -1.50 10.29 12.35
N CYS A 484 -2.42 10.86 13.13
CA CYS A 484 -2.09 11.38 14.46
C CYS A 484 -1.78 10.24 15.43
N SER A 485 -2.53 9.13 15.43
CA SER A 485 -2.24 7.98 16.28
C SER A 485 -0.91 7.32 15.96
N SER A 486 -0.54 7.19 14.68
CA SER A 486 0.76 6.65 14.29
C SER A 486 1.90 7.50 14.84
N PHE A 487 1.82 8.82 14.66
CA PHE A 487 2.80 9.75 15.21
C PHE A 487 2.92 9.65 16.74
N LEU A 488 1.79 9.57 17.45
CA LEU A 488 1.78 9.46 18.92
C LEU A 488 2.36 8.13 19.41
N VAL A 489 2.21 7.05 18.64
CA VAL A 489 2.83 5.75 18.97
C VAL A 489 4.34 5.77 18.71
N GLU A 490 4.80 6.42 17.64
CA GLU A 490 6.22 6.55 17.33
C GLU A 490 7.00 7.33 18.39
N ASP A 491 6.41 8.42 18.90
CA ASP A 491 7.00 9.29 19.92
C ASP A 491 6.62 8.85 21.35
N LEU A 492 6.04 7.65 21.51
CA LEU A 492 5.61 7.12 22.80
C LEU A 492 6.82 6.89 23.72
N SER A 493 6.74 7.41 24.93
CA SER A 493 7.75 7.24 25.97
C SER A 493 7.12 6.92 27.33
N THR A 494 7.93 6.55 28.31
CA THR A 494 7.45 6.22 29.65
C THR A 494 6.75 7.40 30.33
N SER A 495 7.15 8.64 30.02
CA SER A 495 6.51 9.85 30.54
C SER A 495 5.22 10.23 29.80
N THR A 496 5.02 9.77 28.55
CA THR A 496 3.82 10.11 27.76
C THR A 496 2.77 8.98 27.69
N ALA A 497 3.14 7.77 28.13
CA ALA A 497 2.28 6.59 28.07
C ALA A 497 0.95 6.75 28.83
N SER A 498 0.97 7.36 30.01
CA SER A 498 -0.25 7.61 30.80
C SER A 498 -1.24 8.53 30.09
N GLU A 499 -0.74 9.57 29.43
CA GLU A 499 -1.56 10.51 28.65
C GLU A 499 -2.18 9.82 27.43
N LEU A 500 -1.36 9.09 26.65
CA LEU A 500 -1.85 8.42 25.45
C LEU A 500 -2.83 7.29 25.77
N LEU A 501 -2.62 6.58 26.89
CA LEU A 501 -3.57 5.57 27.38
C LEU A 501 -4.92 6.19 27.71
N LEU A 502 -4.92 7.34 28.40
CA LEU A 502 -6.13 8.08 28.73
C LEU A 502 -6.83 8.59 27.47
N LEU A 503 -6.08 9.11 26.51
CA LEU A 503 -6.61 9.57 25.23
C LEU A 503 -7.31 8.41 24.49
N ALA A 504 -6.63 7.28 24.33
CA ALA A 504 -7.17 6.12 23.64
C ALA A 504 -8.44 5.55 24.32
N ASP A 505 -8.45 5.50 25.66
CA ASP A 505 -9.63 5.10 26.43
C ASP A 505 -10.81 6.07 26.26
N THR A 506 -10.53 7.37 26.33
CA THR A 506 -11.55 8.44 26.21
C THR A 506 -12.24 8.40 24.85
N HIS A 507 -11.47 8.09 23.79
CA HIS A 507 -11.96 8.01 22.41
C HIS A 507 -12.41 6.60 21.98
N ASN A 508 -12.47 5.64 22.91
CA ASN A 508 -12.79 4.23 22.63
C ASN A 508 -11.96 3.64 21.48
N ASP A 509 -10.71 4.07 21.33
CA ASP A 509 -9.80 3.59 20.32
C ASP A 509 -9.11 2.32 20.81
N THR A 510 -9.73 1.18 20.53
CA THR A 510 -9.29 -0.11 21.06
C THR A 510 -7.94 -0.54 20.52
N GLU A 511 -7.62 -0.20 19.27
CA GLU A 511 -6.36 -0.57 18.64
C GLU A 511 -5.21 0.24 19.24
N LEU A 512 -5.35 1.58 19.30
CA LEU A 512 -4.35 2.44 19.94
C LEU A 512 -4.17 2.07 21.42
N LYS A 513 -5.27 1.82 22.12
CA LYS A 513 -5.24 1.43 23.53
C LYS A 513 -4.43 0.16 23.76
N GLN A 514 -4.61 -0.86 22.93
CA GLN A 514 -3.85 -2.11 23.05
C GLN A 514 -2.35 -1.88 22.87
N VAL A 515 -1.95 -1.09 21.86
CA VAL A 515 -0.54 -0.75 21.61
C VAL A 515 0.09 -0.06 22.82
N VAL A 516 -0.64 0.90 23.43
CA VAL A 516 -0.14 1.62 24.61
C VAL A 516 -0.12 0.73 25.84
N GLU A 517 -1.13 -0.12 26.06
CA GLU A 517 -1.15 -1.09 27.14
C GLU A 517 0.04 -2.07 27.04
N ASP A 518 0.37 -2.53 25.84
CA ASP A 518 1.52 -3.40 25.59
C ASP A 518 2.85 -2.69 25.88
N PHE A 519 2.99 -1.43 25.48
CA PHE A 519 4.16 -0.61 25.81
C PHE A 519 4.32 -0.44 27.33
N ILE A 520 3.23 -0.09 28.03
CA ILE A 520 3.24 0.07 29.49
C ILE A 520 3.66 -1.24 30.18
N LEU A 521 3.17 -2.39 29.72
CA LEU A 521 3.55 -3.68 30.29
C LEU A 521 5.01 -4.07 29.98
N GLN A 522 5.62 -3.53 28.92
CA GLN A 522 7.05 -3.71 28.64
C GLN A 522 7.94 -2.83 29.53
N HIS A 523 7.45 -1.64 29.90
CA HIS A 523 8.16 -0.65 30.73
C HIS A 523 7.56 -0.48 32.13
N GLU A 524 6.94 -1.54 32.67
CA GLU A 524 6.03 -1.44 33.83
C GLU A 524 6.63 -0.78 35.07
N ARG A 525 7.93 -0.97 35.35
CA ARG A 525 8.58 -0.37 36.52
C ARG A 525 8.70 1.13 36.38
N GLU A 526 9.17 1.58 35.23
CA GLU A 526 9.38 3.00 34.96
C GLU A 526 8.06 3.75 34.87
N VAL A 527 7.03 3.13 34.27
CA VAL A 527 5.72 3.76 34.14
C VAL A 527 4.97 3.76 35.47
N PHE A 528 4.89 2.65 36.20
CA PHE A 528 4.08 2.58 37.43
C PHE A 528 4.67 3.39 38.59
N ASP A 529 5.99 3.63 38.58
CA ASP A 529 6.67 4.48 39.57
C ASP A 529 6.70 5.97 39.15
N SER A 530 6.10 6.35 38.01
CA SER A 530 6.12 7.73 37.48
C SER A 530 5.04 8.63 38.09
N ASP A 531 5.34 9.93 38.19
CA ASP A 531 4.40 10.96 38.62
C ASP A 531 3.17 11.04 37.68
N GLU A 532 3.36 10.75 36.39
CA GLU A 532 2.29 10.75 35.39
C GLU A 532 1.29 9.61 35.63
N TRP A 533 1.77 8.44 36.06
CA TRP A 533 0.91 7.32 36.43
C TRP A 533 0.18 7.57 37.75
N GLU A 534 0.81 8.23 38.71
CA GLU A 534 0.15 8.67 39.95
C GLU A 534 -0.99 9.65 39.64
N LYS A 535 -0.75 10.66 38.80
CA LYS A 535 -1.80 11.59 38.32
C LYS A 535 -2.93 10.87 37.59
N LEU A 536 -2.62 9.87 36.77
CA LEU A 536 -3.65 9.05 36.11
C LEU A 536 -4.46 8.24 37.13
N SER A 537 -3.84 7.78 38.20
CA SER A 537 -4.50 7.03 39.29
C SER A 537 -5.49 7.91 40.06
N GLU A 538 -5.18 9.19 40.24
CA GLU A 538 -6.07 10.16 40.86
C GLU A 538 -7.26 10.52 39.95
N THR A 539 -6.99 10.71 38.66
CA THR A 539 -8.00 11.19 37.69
C THR A 539 -8.88 10.09 37.12
N ASN A 540 -8.33 8.89 36.88
CA ASN A 540 -9.04 7.75 36.30
C ASN A 540 -8.59 6.40 36.94
N PRO A 541 -8.97 6.15 38.21
CA PRO A 541 -8.55 4.94 38.93
C PRO A 541 -9.07 3.65 38.29
N HIS A 542 -10.21 3.69 37.59
CA HIS A 542 -10.77 2.52 36.92
C HIS A 542 -9.88 2.06 35.75
N LEU A 543 -9.37 3.01 34.95
CA LEU A 543 -8.45 2.73 33.85
C LEU A 543 -7.15 2.11 34.38
N VAL A 544 -6.56 2.71 35.42
CA VAL A 544 -5.35 2.19 36.08
C VAL A 544 -5.54 0.76 36.57
N VAL A 545 -6.63 0.48 37.31
CA VAL A 545 -6.91 -0.87 37.81
C VAL A 545 -7.10 -1.86 36.65
N LYS A 546 -7.74 -1.46 35.55
CA LYS A 546 -7.93 -2.30 34.36
C LYS A 546 -6.58 -2.63 33.71
N THR A 547 -5.72 -1.64 33.52
CA THR A 547 -4.40 -1.81 32.91
C THR A 547 -3.46 -2.63 33.80
N MET A 548 -3.41 -2.36 35.12
CA MET A 548 -2.62 -3.17 36.06
C MET A 548 -3.09 -4.63 36.11
N LYS A 549 -4.39 -4.92 35.93
CA LYS A 549 -4.90 -6.30 35.86
C LYS A 549 -4.38 -7.07 34.65
N LEU A 550 -3.94 -6.40 33.58
CA LEU A 550 -3.37 -7.06 32.40
C LEU A 550 -2.06 -7.77 32.74
N LYS A 551 -1.27 -7.22 33.68
CA LYS A 551 -0.04 -7.86 34.19
C LYS A 551 -0.31 -9.29 34.67
N TYR A 552 -1.30 -9.46 35.54
CA TYR A 552 -1.67 -10.78 36.09
C TYR A 552 -2.22 -11.74 35.03
N LYS A 553 -2.84 -11.24 33.96
CA LYS A 553 -3.30 -12.07 32.84
C LYS A 553 -2.14 -12.54 31.96
N LYS A 554 -1.17 -11.65 31.68
CA LYS A 554 0.04 -11.97 30.92
C LYS A 554 0.88 -13.05 31.62
N GLU A 555 1.03 -12.97 32.94
CA GLU A 555 1.74 -13.98 33.74
C GLU A 555 1.06 -15.36 33.77
N LYS A 556 -0.27 -15.43 33.58
CA LYS A 556 -1.02 -16.69 33.50
C LYS A 556 -1.02 -17.33 32.10
N GLY A 557 -0.87 -16.54 31.05
CA GLY A 557 -0.82 -17.02 29.66
C GLY A 557 0.56 -17.54 29.22
N GLY A 558 1.60 -17.30 30.02
CA GLY A 558 2.98 -17.76 29.77
C GLY A 558 3.39 -19.02 30.54
N LYS A 559 2.44 -19.80 31.07
CA LYS A 559 2.69 -21.08 31.74
C LYS A 559 2.18 -22.26 30.93
#